data_AF-A0AAN8X3E9-F1
#
_entry.id   AF-A0AAN8X3E9-F1
#
_cell.length_a   1.000
_cell.length_b   1.000
_cell.length_c   1.000
_cell.angle_alpha   90.00
_cell.angle_beta   90.00
_cell.angle_gamma   90.00
#
_symmetry.space_group_name_H-M   'P 1'
#
loop_
_entity.id
_entity.type
_entity.pdbx_description
1 polymer ?
#
loop_
_entity_poly.entity_id
_entity_poly.type
_entity_poly.pdbx_seq_one_letter_code
_entity_poly.pdbx_strand_id
1 'polypeptide(L)'
;NPRDALNSFGAILSRNPKSARALYGRAQSLDRLAEVERSNSKLEQAILTYRGVIDLADEDIALVPLSLLREAAEKCIDRMRFRGL
;
A
#
# COMPACT_ATOMS: atom_id res chain seq x y z
N ASN A 1 -0.27 -12.17 -11.41
CA ASN A 1 0.76 -11.25 -11.94
C ASN A 1 0.65 -9.92 -11.18
N PRO A 2 1.70 -9.45 -10.48
CA PRO A 2 1.62 -8.24 -9.67
C PRO A 2 1.45 -6.95 -10.49
N ARG A 3 1.84 -6.94 -11.77
CA ARG A 3 1.65 -5.78 -12.66
C ARG A 3 0.16 -5.59 -13.02
N ASP A 4 -0.53 -6.68 -13.33
CA ASP A 4 -1.97 -6.64 -13.64
C ASP A 4 -2.79 -6.29 -12.40
N ALA A 5 -2.38 -6.78 -11.22
CA ALA A 5 -2.99 -6.42 -9.95
C ALA A 5 -2.81 -4.92 -9.66
N LEU A 6 -1.61 -4.37 -9.85
CA LEU A 6 -1.33 -2.94 -9.69
C LEU A 6 -2.25 -2.08 -10.56
N ASN A 7 -2.42 -2.45 -11.84
CA ASN A 7 -3.32 -1.74 -12.75
C ASN A 7 -4.79 -1.82 -12.32
N SER A 8 -5.22 -3.01 -11.88
CA SER A 8 -6.60 -3.25 -11.42
C SER A 8 -6.93 -2.42 -10.18
N PHE A 9 -6.04 -2.39 -9.18
CA PHE A 9 -6.21 -1.55 -8.01
C PHE A 9 -6.14 -0.06 -8.35
N GLY A 10 -5.30 0.34 -9.31
CA GLY A 10 -5.29 1.71 -9.83
C GLY A 10 -6.64 2.13 -10.42
N ALA A 11 -7.29 1.26 -11.20
CA ALA A 11 -8.62 1.52 -11.75
C ALA A 11 -9.70 1.62 -10.67
N ILE A 12 -9.63 0.77 -9.63
CA ILE A 12 -10.54 0.85 -8.47
C ILE A 12 -10.36 2.17 -7.74
N LEU A 13 -9.11 2.58 -7.46
CA LEU A 13 -8.81 3.82 -6.76
C LEU A 13 -9.18 5.07 -7.57
N SER A 14 -9.18 4.99 -8.89
CA SER A 14 -9.71 6.08 -9.73
C SER A 14 -11.21 6.30 -9.54
N ARG A 15 -11.97 5.26 -9.16
CA ARG A 15 -13.43 5.35 -8.93
C ARG A 15 -13.77 5.53 -7.46
N ASN A 16 -12.97 4.94 -6.58
CA ASN A 16 -13.11 5.03 -5.14
C ASN A 16 -11.73 5.26 -4.50
N PRO A 17 -11.26 6.52 -4.43
CA PRO A 17 -9.94 6.86 -3.89
C PRO A 17 -9.77 6.48 -2.42
N LYS A 18 -10.86 6.43 -1.65
CA LYS A 18 -10.88 6.11 -0.23
C LYS A 18 -11.09 4.62 0.06
N SER A 19 -10.87 3.76 -0.93
CA SER A 19 -10.92 2.31 -0.71
C SER A 19 -9.64 1.82 -0.03
N ALA A 20 -9.68 1.68 1.29
CA ALA A 20 -8.56 1.17 2.10
C ALA A 20 -8.03 -0.18 1.59
N ARG A 21 -8.94 -1.08 1.18
CA ARG A 21 -8.58 -2.40 0.67
C ARG A 21 -7.89 -2.34 -0.70
N ALA A 22 -8.29 -1.40 -1.56
CA ALA A 22 -7.62 -1.20 -2.84
C ALA A 22 -6.27 -0.50 -2.67
N LEU A 23 -6.13 0.44 -1.73
CA LEU A 23 -4.85 1.04 -1.35
C LEU A 23 -3.87 -0.04 -0.86
N TYR A 24 -4.31 -0.89 0.07
CA TYR A 24 -3.49 -1.98 0.59
C TYR A 24 -3.09 -2.98 -0.52
N GLY A 25 -4.02 -3.41 -1.37
CA GLY A 25 -3.72 -4.30 -2.49
C GLY A 25 -2.75 -3.69 -3.51
N ARG A 26 -2.87 -2.38 -3.76
CA ARG A 26 -1.91 -1.63 -4.59
C ARG A 26 -0.52 -1.62 -3.96
N ALA A 27 -0.43 -1.35 -2.66
CA ALA A 27 0.83 -1.36 -1.92
C ALA A 27 1.51 -2.73 -1.99
N GLN A 28 0.77 -3.82 -1.78
CA GLN A 28 1.29 -5.19 -1.92
C GLN A 28 1.81 -5.48 -3.34
N SER A 29 1.10 -5.00 -4.36
CA SER A 29 1.50 -5.19 -5.76
C SER A 29 2.78 -4.44 -6.08
N LEU A 30 2.92 -3.20 -5.61
CA LEU A 30 4.14 -2.39 -5.74
C LEU A 30 5.32 -3.03 -5.01
N ASP A 31 5.09 -3.51 -3.78
CA ASP A 31 6.09 -4.16 -2.94
C ASP A 31 6.66 -5.41 -3.62
N ARG A 32 5.78 -6.26 -4.17
CA ARG A 32 6.20 -7.45 -4.91
C ARG A 32 6.92 -7.12 -6.20
N LEU A 33 6.50 -6.07 -6.91
CA LEU A 33 7.24 -5.58 -8.09
C LEU A 33 8.60 -4.99 -7.70
N ALA A 34 8.71 -4.34 -6.54
CA ALA A 34 9.96 -3.80 -6.05
C ALA A 34 10.98 -4.92 -5.79
N GLU A 35 10.55 -6.04 -5.20
CA GLU A 35 11.40 -7.22 -4.99
C GLU A 35 11.83 -7.87 -6.32
N VAL A 36 10.87 -8.11 -7.23
CA VAL A 36 11.14 -8.76 -8.52
C VAL A 36 12.04 -7.90 -9.42
N GLU A 37 11.81 -6.60 -9.46
CA GLU A 37 12.56 -5.67 -10.32
C GLU A 37 13.76 -5.02 -9.62
N ARG A 38 14.00 -5.34 -8.34
CA ARG A 38 15.03 -4.73 -7.48
C ARG A 38 14.98 -3.20 -7.51
N SER A 39 13.78 -2.65 -7.42
CA SER A 39 13.51 -1.22 -7.64
C SER A 39 13.21 -0.50 -6.34
N ASN A 40 14.17 0.31 -5.87
CA ASN A 40 13.98 1.17 -4.69
C ASN A 40 12.86 2.18 -4.89
N SER A 41 12.67 2.70 -6.11
CA SER A 41 11.57 3.62 -6.41
C SER A 41 10.20 2.95 -6.21
N LYS A 42 10.04 1.68 -6.62
CA LYS A 42 8.78 0.95 -6.36
C LYS A 42 8.60 0.62 -4.90
N LEU A 43 9.68 0.32 -4.18
CA LEU A 43 9.65 0.12 -2.74
C LEU A 43 9.19 1.39 -2.01
N GLU A 44 9.74 2.54 -2.38
CA GLU A 44 9.32 3.85 -1.84
C GLU A 44 7.85 4.13 -2.14
N GLN A 45 7.38 3.85 -3.36
CA GLN A 45 5.96 3.95 -3.69
C GLN A 45 5.09 2.98 -2.87
N ALA A 46 5.56 1.76 -2.59
CA ALA A 46 4.85 0.81 -1.75
C ALA A 46 4.71 1.33 -0.31
N ILE A 47 5.80 1.87 0.26
CA ILE A 47 5.82 2.49 1.59
C ILE A 47 4.82 3.63 1.66
N LEU A 48 4.86 4.57 0.70
CA LEU A 48 3.92 5.69 0.64
C LEU A 48 2.46 5.21 0.49
N THR A 49 2.23 4.13 -0.26
CA THR A 49 0.88 3.60 -0.44
C THR A 49 0.36 2.91 0.83
N TYR A 50 1.21 2.16 1.56
CA TYR A 50 0.84 1.63 2.88
C TYR A 50 0.56 2.75 3.88
N ARG A 51 1.38 3.82 3.87
CA ARG A 51 1.15 5.00 4.68
C ARG A 51 -0.20 5.66 4.37
N GLY A 52 -0.61 5.71 3.11
CA GLY A 52 -1.94 6.21 2.74
C GLY A 52 -3.12 5.43 3.35
N VAL A 53 -2.95 4.15 3.70
CA VAL A 53 -3.97 3.40 4.47
C VAL A 53 -4.05 3.90 5.91
N ILE A 54 -2.90 4.23 6.50
CA ILE A 54 -2.80 4.79 7.86
C ILE A 54 -3.40 6.19 7.88
N ASP A 55 -3.02 7.04 6.93
CA ASP A 55 -3.55 8.41 6.84
C ASP A 55 -5.07 8.42 6.61
N LEU A 56 -5.61 7.45 5.86
CA LEU A 56 -7.06 7.29 5.71
C LEU A 56 -7.76 6.91 7.03
N ALA A 57 -7.11 6.11 7.87
CA ALA A 57 -7.62 5.78 9.21
C ALA A 57 -7.50 6.96 10.19
N ASP A 58 -6.46 7.78 10.04
CA ASP A 58 -6.29 9.02 10.80
C ASP A 58 -7.38 10.05 10.42
N GLU A 59 -7.79 10.12 9.14
CA GLU A 59 -8.92 10.93 8.70
C GLU A 59 -10.25 10.42 9.28
N ASP A 60 -10.54 9.13 9.11
CA ASP A 60 -11.76 8.49 9.61
C ASP A 60 -11.53 6.99 9.80
N ILE A 61 -11.43 6.58 11.07
CA ILE A 61 -11.20 5.20 11.48
C ILE A 61 -12.28 4.24 10.97
N ALA A 62 -13.49 4.72 10.65
CA ALA A 62 -14.56 3.88 10.10
C ALA A 62 -14.29 3.44 8.64
N LEU A 63 -13.40 4.13 7.92
CA LEU A 63 -13.05 3.79 6.53
C LEU A 63 -12.10 2.60 6.44
N VAL A 64 -11.41 2.26 7.54
CA VAL A 64 -10.35 1.26 7.55
C VAL A 64 -10.62 0.20 8.62
N PRO A 65 -10.81 -1.07 8.24
CA PRO A 65 -10.89 -2.15 9.23
C PRO A 65 -9.62 -2.20 10.09
N LEU A 66 -9.76 -2.28 11.41
CA LEU A 66 -8.62 -2.28 12.35
C LEU A 66 -7.56 -3.35 12.04
N SER A 67 -7.99 -4.53 11.58
CA SER A 67 -7.06 -5.60 11.15
C SER A 67 -6.21 -5.16 9.95
N LEU A 68 -6.84 -4.51 8.97
CA LEU A 68 -6.17 -4.01 7.77
C LEU A 68 -5.21 -2.85 8.10
N LEU A 69 -5.62 -1.96 9.00
CA LEU A 69 -4.76 -0.87 9.49
C LEU A 69 -3.49 -1.43 10.14
N ARG A 70 -3.65 -2.41 11.03
CA ARG A 70 -2.52 -3.06 11.70
C ARG A 70 -1.57 -3.71 10.70
N GLU A 71 -2.09 -4.50 9.76
CA GLU A 71 -1.28 -5.13 8.71
C GLU A 71 -0.56 -4.10 7.84
N ALA A 72 -1.23 -3.00 7.47
CA ALA A 72 -0.63 -1.93 6.69
C ALA A 72 0.49 -1.22 7.46
N ALA A 73 0.29 -0.95 8.75
CA ALA A 73 1.28 -0.32 9.62
C ALA A 73 2.52 -1.21 9.83
N GLU A 74 2.31 -2.49 10.13
CA GLU A 74 3.39 -3.48 10.27
C GLU A 74 4.22 -3.56 8.98
N LYS A 75 3.56 -3.68 7.81
CA LYS A 75 4.25 -3.69 6.51
C LYS A 75 4.98 -2.38 6.22
N CYS A 76 4.38 -1.24 6.53
CA CYS A 76 5.01 0.06 6.32
C CYS A 76 6.34 0.16 7.11
N ILE A 77 6.31 -0.18 8.40
CA ILE A 77 7.48 -0.16 9.27
C ILE A 77 8.56 -1.13 8.77
N ASP A 78 8.18 -2.36 8.41
CA ASP A 78 9.13 -3.36 7.90
C ASP A 78 9.83 -2.88 6.63
N ARG A 79 9.08 -2.28 5.70
CA ARG A 79 9.64 -1.78 4.44
C ARG A 79 10.48 -0.51 4.62
N MET A 80 10.11 0.38 5.53
CA MET A 80 10.95 1.53 5.92
C MET A 80 12.29 1.07 6.49
N ARG A 81 12.28 0.12 7.43
CA ARG A 81 13.50 -0.49 7.98
C ARG A 81 14.37 -1.14 6.91
N PHE A 82 13.77 -1.89 6.00
CA PHE A 82 14.48 -2.49 4.88
C PHE A 82 15.14 -1.43 3.96
N ARG A 83 14.50 -0.27 3.77
CA ARG A 83 15.03 0.84 2.98
C ARG A 83 16.13 1.65 3.69
N GLY A 84 16.22 1.52 5.03
CA GLY A 84 17.12 2.29 5.89
C GLY A 84 16.55 3.65 6.30
N LEU A 85 15.23 3.77 6.40
CA LEU A 85 14.49 4.97 6.84
C LEU A 85 14.06 4.88 8.30
#